data_AF-A0A1B0C985-F1
#
_entry.id   AF-A0A1B0C985-F1
#
_cell.length_a   1.000
_cell.length_b   1.000
_cell.length_c   1.000
_cell.angle_alpha   90.00
_cell.angle_beta   90.00
_cell.angle_gamma   90.00
#
_symmetry.space_group_name_H-M   'P 1'
#
loop_
_entity.id
_entity.type
_entity.pdbx_description
1 polymer ?
#
loop_
_entity_poly.entity_id
_entity_poly.type
_entity_poly.pdbx_seq_one_letter_code
_entity_poly.pdbx_strand_id
1 'polypeptide(L)'
;MDPEYPIYEWINRELCTKIVNSYVGKSCEITDLDIKYATRKGDNFTSALFRIKLTYSETGNAQVQELRFILKTPIQEEQHIEAVSEEFNIFKRESTVYGTILEKCYGLLREKGDMTVFGPRPLYVEEKLLAMEDLTAMNYNLMGRGKKLNRHQCHLVLSKLARWHATTAVLFEKEPKLFENHHVPNFSEETQHMHLLFTNILAAAMKHNRGAPELKNFTNKLAAFTAQVIPRMIGVFTRDPSGFSVL
;
A
#
# COMPACT_ATOMS: atom_id res chain seq x y z
N MET A 1 3.72 -16.96 18.43
CA MET A 1 3.22 -17.93 17.45
C MET A 1 3.81 -17.54 16.13
N ASP A 2 4.83 -18.27 15.72
CA ASP A 2 5.53 -18.11 14.44
C ASP A 2 4.57 -18.36 13.28
N PRO A 3 4.59 -17.58 12.20
CA PRO A 3 3.86 -17.92 11.00
C PRO A 3 4.60 -19.05 10.26
N GLU A 4 3.95 -20.21 10.13
CA GLU A 4 4.38 -21.39 9.36
C GLU A 4 4.42 -21.14 7.83
N TYR A 5 5.11 -20.10 7.37
CA TYR A 5 5.50 -20.01 5.97
C TYR A 5 7.00 -19.78 5.88
N PRO A 6 7.73 -20.52 5.03
CA PRO A 6 9.13 -20.22 4.79
C PRO A 6 9.27 -18.78 4.26
N ILE A 7 10.40 -18.15 4.58
CA ILE A 7 10.82 -16.92 3.89
C ILE A 7 11.03 -17.29 2.42
N TYR A 8 10.61 -16.41 1.51
CA TYR A 8 10.80 -16.64 0.08
C TYR A 8 12.29 -16.74 -0.24
N GLU A 9 12.71 -17.77 -0.98
CA GLU A 9 14.13 -18.07 -1.20
C GLU A 9 14.92 -16.91 -1.83
N TRP A 10 14.24 -16.10 -2.65
CA TRP A 10 14.82 -14.92 -3.31
C TRP A 10 14.89 -13.69 -2.39
N ILE A 11 14.24 -13.69 -1.22
CA ILE A 11 14.41 -12.68 -0.18
C ILE A 11 15.59 -13.11 0.69
N ASN A 12 16.79 -12.80 0.20
CA ASN A 12 18.05 -13.27 0.76
C ASN A 12 19.09 -12.13 0.83
N ARG A 13 20.33 -12.49 1.16
CA ARG A 13 21.44 -11.53 1.29
C ARG A 13 21.73 -10.77 0.01
N GLU A 14 21.66 -11.42 -1.15
CA GLU A 14 21.93 -10.79 -2.44
C GLU A 14 20.93 -9.66 -2.73
N LEU A 15 19.63 -9.93 -2.53
CA LEU A 15 18.60 -8.91 -2.66
C LEU A 15 18.82 -7.75 -1.68
N CYS A 16 19.12 -8.06 -0.41
CA CYS A 16 19.35 -7.03 0.60
C CYS A 16 20.58 -6.18 0.25
N THR A 17 21.65 -6.78 -0.30
CA THR A 17 22.82 -6.05 -0.78
C THR A 17 22.44 -5.11 -1.92
N LYS A 18 21.62 -5.56 -2.89
CA LYS A 18 21.11 -4.70 -3.98
C LYS A 18 20.36 -3.47 -3.42
N ILE A 19 19.46 -3.69 -2.45
CA ILE A 19 18.67 -2.63 -1.81
C ILE A 19 19.58 -1.64 -1.07
N VAL A 20 20.51 -2.13 -0.24
CA VAL A 20 21.43 -1.27 0.54
C VAL A 20 22.34 -0.48 -0.40
N ASN A 21 22.88 -1.11 -1.43
CA ASN A 21 23.74 -0.42 -2.40
C ASN A 21 23.00 0.70 -3.12
N SER A 22 21.74 0.46 -3.52
CA SER A 22 20.88 1.48 -4.12
C SER A 22 20.58 2.63 -3.16
N TYR A 23 20.34 2.31 -1.88
CA TYR A 23 20.00 3.28 -0.85
C TYR A 23 21.19 4.17 -0.47
N VAL A 24 22.38 3.58 -0.31
CA VAL A 24 23.61 4.28 0.07
C VAL A 24 24.29 4.96 -1.12
N GLY A 25 24.06 4.45 -2.34
CA GLY A 25 24.74 4.89 -3.56
C GLY A 25 26.19 4.40 -3.67
N LYS A 26 26.56 3.35 -2.91
CA LYS A 26 27.89 2.76 -2.87
C LYS A 26 27.83 1.25 -2.69
N SER A 27 28.90 0.55 -3.04
CA SER A 27 29.07 -0.86 -2.71
C SER A 27 29.17 -1.05 -1.20
N CYS A 28 28.33 -1.93 -0.66
CA CYS A 28 28.25 -2.27 0.75
C CYS A 28 28.36 -3.79 0.93
N GLU A 29 28.94 -4.19 2.05
CA GLU A 29 28.99 -5.59 2.49
C GLU A 29 28.08 -5.77 3.70
N ILE A 30 27.14 -6.70 3.62
CA ILE A 30 26.28 -7.07 4.75
C ILE A 30 27.02 -8.11 5.58
N THR A 31 27.18 -7.86 6.87
CA THR A 31 27.78 -8.79 7.84
C THR A 31 26.72 -9.59 8.58
N ASP A 32 25.67 -8.94 9.07
CA ASP A 32 24.55 -9.56 9.78
C ASP A 32 23.22 -9.30 9.06
N LEU A 33 22.34 -10.30 9.03
CA LEU A 33 21.05 -10.24 8.34
C LEU A 33 19.99 -11.08 9.07
N ASP A 34 18.93 -10.39 9.50
CA ASP A 34 17.74 -10.97 10.11
C ASP A 34 16.52 -10.62 9.25
N ILE A 35 15.81 -11.65 8.78
CA ILE A 35 14.62 -11.52 7.93
C ILE A 35 13.47 -12.25 8.61
N LYS A 36 12.38 -11.54 8.86
CA LYS A 36 11.17 -12.08 9.49
C LYS A 36 9.93 -11.53 8.82
N TYR A 37 8.81 -12.22 8.89
CA TYR A 37 7.53 -11.62 8.53
C TYR A 37 7.21 -10.43 9.43
N ALA A 38 6.73 -9.33 8.83
CA ALA A 38 6.38 -8.11 9.56
C ALA A 38 4.96 -8.19 10.17
N THR A 39 4.13 -9.09 9.66
CA THR A 39 2.71 -9.25 9.98
C THR A 39 2.37 -10.71 10.30
N ARG A 40 1.18 -10.95 10.86
CA ARG A 40 0.69 -12.32 11.11
C ARG A 40 -0.07 -12.86 9.89
N LYS A 41 -0.30 -14.17 9.87
CA LYS A 41 -1.15 -14.81 8.87
C LYS A 41 -2.55 -14.18 8.87
N GLY A 42 -3.04 -13.81 7.69
CA GLY A 42 -4.35 -13.18 7.51
C GLY A 42 -4.40 -11.66 7.74
N ASP A 43 -3.30 -11.02 8.14
CA ASP A 43 -3.24 -9.56 8.24
C ASP A 43 -3.10 -8.88 6.86
N ASN A 44 -2.58 -9.59 5.87
CA ASN A 44 -2.34 -9.07 4.52
C ASN A 44 -3.39 -9.57 3.52
N PHE A 45 -3.57 -8.82 2.43
CA PHE A 45 -4.50 -9.16 1.35
C PHE A 45 -3.78 -9.55 0.06
N THR A 46 -2.97 -8.66 -0.54
CA THR A 46 -2.28 -8.93 -1.82
C THR A 46 -0.76 -9.02 -1.72
N SER A 47 -0.18 -8.73 -0.55
CA SER A 47 1.27 -8.57 -0.39
C SER A 47 1.81 -9.27 0.85
N ALA A 48 3.00 -9.87 0.74
CA ALA A 48 3.78 -10.28 1.90
C ALA A 48 4.67 -9.11 2.36
N LEU A 49 4.79 -8.96 3.67
CA LEU A 49 5.61 -7.93 4.31
C LEU A 49 6.68 -8.60 5.14
N PHE A 50 7.94 -8.26 4.89
CA PHE A 50 9.10 -8.75 5.62
C PHE A 50 9.76 -7.59 6.34
N ARG A 51 10.04 -7.77 7.63
CA ARG A 51 10.90 -6.88 8.40
C ARG A 51 12.33 -7.39 8.25
N ILE A 52 13.17 -6.52 7.72
CA ILE A 52 14.59 -6.80 7.48
C ILE A 52 15.40 -5.91 8.39
N LYS A 53 16.24 -6.54 9.22
CA LYS A 53 17.27 -5.87 10.00
C LYS A 53 18.62 -6.38 9.49
N LEU A 54 19.51 -5.47 9.15
CA LEU A 54 20.84 -5.83 8.69
C LEU A 54 21.91 -4.89 9.24
N THR A 55 23.13 -5.39 9.23
CA THR A 55 24.34 -4.64 9.55
C THR A 55 25.24 -4.65 8.32
N TYR A 56 25.77 -3.48 7.93
CA TYR A 56 26.61 -3.34 6.75
C TYR A 56 27.79 -2.40 6.97
N SER A 57 28.78 -2.49 6.09
CA SER A 57 29.87 -1.52 5.96
C SER A 57 30.06 -1.14 4.48
N GLU A 58 30.43 0.12 4.22
CA GLU A 58 30.76 0.56 2.86
C GLU A 58 32.12 -0.03 2.45
N THR A 59 32.27 -0.46 1.20
CA THR A 59 33.55 -0.99 0.71
C THR A 59 34.67 0.05 0.88
N GLY A 60 35.72 -0.32 1.60
CA GLY A 60 36.84 0.59 1.93
C GLY A 60 36.62 1.44 3.19
N ASN A 61 35.49 1.29 3.90
CA ASN A 61 35.24 1.90 5.19
C ASN A 61 34.84 0.83 6.21
N ALA A 62 35.62 0.67 7.27
CA ALA A 62 35.34 -0.31 8.33
C ALA A 62 34.20 0.10 9.28
N GLN A 63 33.62 1.29 9.09
CA GLN A 63 32.51 1.75 9.92
C GLN A 63 31.26 0.89 9.68
N VAL A 64 30.84 0.22 10.74
CA VAL A 64 29.64 -0.61 10.77
C VAL A 64 28.40 0.25 10.98
N GLN A 65 27.39 0.05 10.14
CA GLN A 65 26.10 0.74 10.17
C GLN A 65 24.96 -0.27 10.29
N GLU A 66 23.86 0.11 10.94
CA GLU A 66 22.64 -0.71 11.06
C GLU A 66 21.52 -0.11 10.20
N LEU A 67 20.78 -0.97 9.49
CA LEU A 67 19.60 -0.58 8.71
C LEU A 67 18.42 -1.47 9.04
N ARG A 68 17.24 -0.85 9.14
CA ARG A 68 15.96 -1.54 9.33
C ARG A 68 14.94 -1.04 8.33
N PHE A 69 14.31 -1.97 7.62
CA PHE A 69 13.29 -1.63 6.63
C PHE A 69 12.22 -2.72 6.52
N ILE A 70 11.06 -2.32 6.00
CA ILE A 70 9.99 -3.22 5.61
C ILE A 70 10.09 -3.44 4.10
N LEU A 71 10.22 -4.70 3.69
CA LEU A 71 10.14 -5.12 2.31
C LEU A 71 8.73 -5.61 2.01
N LYS A 72 8.11 -5.04 0.97
CA LYS A 72 6.79 -5.42 0.46
C LYS A 72 6.95 -6.06 -0.92
N THR A 73 6.26 -7.18 -1.11
CA THR A 73 6.22 -7.95 -2.36
C THR A 73 4.83 -8.58 -2.53
N PRO A 74 4.40 -8.96 -3.74
CA PRO A 74 3.27 -9.87 -3.92
C PRO A 74 3.37 -11.13 -3.05
N ILE A 75 2.22 -11.67 -2.65
CA ILE A 75 2.12 -13.01 -2.03
C ILE A 75 2.43 -14.05 -3.12
N GLN A 76 3.31 -15.01 -2.83
CA GLN A 76 3.59 -16.13 -3.73
C GLN A 76 2.46 -17.16 -3.72
N GLU A 77 2.30 -17.88 -4.83
CA GLU A 77 1.46 -19.09 -4.95
C GLU A 77 -0.07 -18.89 -4.83
N GLU A 78 -0.56 -17.65 -4.89
CA GLU A 78 -1.99 -17.35 -4.91
C GLU A 78 -2.44 -16.76 -6.25
N GLN A 79 -2.73 -17.63 -7.23
CA GLN A 79 -3.10 -17.24 -8.61
C GLN A 79 -4.26 -16.21 -8.67
N HIS A 80 -5.22 -16.29 -7.75
CA HIS A 80 -6.30 -15.32 -7.67
C HIS A 80 -5.84 -13.93 -7.24
N ILE A 81 -4.87 -13.85 -6.33
CA ILE A 81 -4.26 -12.58 -5.91
C ILE A 81 -3.47 -11.98 -7.06
N GLU A 82 -2.76 -12.80 -7.83
CA GLU A 82 -2.02 -12.35 -9.01
C GLU A 82 -2.96 -11.76 -10.06
N ALA A 83 -4.01 -12.49 -10.44
CA ALA A 83 -5.01 -12.01 -11.41
C ALA A 83 -5.67 -10.68 -10.97
N VAL A 84 -6.05 -10.58 -9.69
CA VAL A 84 -6.57 -9.33 -9.10
C VAL A 84 -5.51 -8.23 -9.19
N SER A 85 -4.26 -8.53 -8.82
CA SER A 85 -3.20 -7.51 -8.78
C SER A 85 -2.87 -6.96 -10.17
N GLU A 86 -2.93 -7.80 -11.20
CA GLU A 86 -2.76 -7.42 -12.61
C GLU A 86 -3.95 -6.61 -13.12
N GLU A 87 -5.19 -7.06 -12.87
CA GLU A 87 -6.42 -6.35 -13.25
C GLU A 87 -6.44 -4.90 -12.72
N PHE A 88 -5.92 -4.67 -11.50
CA PHE A 88 -5.88 -3.34 -10.87
C PHE A 88 -4.55 -2.60 -11.03
N ASN A 89 -3.56 -3.18 -11.70
CA ASN A 89 -2.22 -2.61 -11.80
C ASN A 89 -1.65 -2.16 -10.44
N ILE A 90 -1.92 -2.93 -9.36
CA ILE A 90 -1.67 -2.50 -7.96
C ILE A 90 -0.22 -2.09 -7.78
N PHE A 91 0.69 -2.98 -8.19
CA PHE A 91 2.13 -2.84 -8.03
C PHE A 91 2.70 -1.75 -8.96
N LYS A 92 2.16 -1.60 -10.17
CA LYS A 92 2.53 -0.51 -11.09
C LYS A 92 2.19 0.86 -10.52
N ARG A 93 0.99 1.01 -9.98
CA ARG A 93 0.53 2.25 -9.36
C ARG A 93 1.33 2.58 -8.12
N GLU A 94 1.57 1.58 -7.26
CA GLU A 94 2.34 1.73 -6.03
C GLU A 94 3.78 2.16 -6.32
N SER A 95 4.47 1.46 -7.22
CA SER A 95 5.84 1.81 -7.60
C SER A 95 5.93 3.19 -8.27
N THR A 96 4.94 3.61 -9.04
CA THR A 96 4.88 4.98 -9.59
C THR A 96 4.71 6.03 -8.50
N VAL A 97 3.89 5.74 -7.47
CA VAL A 97 3.70 6.64 -6.33
C VAL A 97 5.00 6.81 -5.55
N TYR A 98 5.59 5.71 -5.08
CA TYR A 98 6.78 5.77 -4.24
C TYR A 98 8.06 6.09 -5.01
N GLY A 99 8.15 5.69 -6.28
CA GLY A 99 9.34 5.90 -7.11
C GLY A 99 9.40 7.26 -7.78
N THR A 100 8.28 7.99 -7.90
CA THR A 100 8.28 9.27 -8.64
C THR A 100 7.33 10.32 -8.08
N ILE A 101 6.04 10.02 -7.90
CA ILE A 101 5.04 11.03 -7.51
C ILE A 101 5.35 11.61 -6.14
N LEU A 102 5.72 10.76 -5.17
CA LEU A 102 5.99 11.18 -3.79
C LEU A 102 7.11 12.22 -3.70
N GLU A 103 8.24 11.98 -4.36
CA GLU A 103 9.37 12.92 -4.37
C GLU A 103 9.05 14.24 -5.10
N LYS A 104 8.28 14.17 -6.19
CA LYS A 104 7.81 15.37 -6.89
C LYS A 104 6.86 16.19 -6.00
N CYS A 105 5.97 15.53 -5.25
CA CYS A 105 5.10 16.20 -4.27
C CYS A 105 5.91 16.85 -3.15
N TYR A 106 6.94 16.18 -2.61
CA TYR A 106 7.85 16.81 -1.66
C TYR A 106 8.60 18.00 -2.26
N GLY A 107 9.00 17.94 -3.54
CA GLY A 107 9.57 19.07 -4.25
C GLY A 107 8.65 20.29 -4.26
N LEU A 108 7.38 20.11 -4.63
CA LEU A 108 6.37 21.18 -4.63
C LEU A 108 6.15 21.79 -3.24
N LEU A 109 6.19 20.99 -2.17
CA LEU A 109 6.10 21.50 -0.80
C LEU A 109 7.35 22.32 -0.42
N ARG A 110 8.55 21.82 -0.74
CA ARG A 110 9.81 22.50 -0.44
C ARG A 110 9.93 23.85 -1.15
N GLU A 111 9.43 23.97 -2.38
CA GLU A 111 9.33 25.25 -3.11
C GLU A 111 8.51 26.31 -2.36
N LYS A 112 7.60 25.88 -1.47
CA LYS A 112 6.78 26.75 -0.62
C LYS A 112 7.29 26.84 0.82
N GLY A 113 8.47 26.30 1.11
CA GLY A 113 9.04 26.24 2.47
C GLY A 113 8.31 25.26 3.40
N ASP A 114 7.50 24.34 2.85
CA ASP A 114 6.80 23.32 3.63
C ASP A 114 7.62 22.02 3.66
N MET A 115 7.91 21.53 4.87
CA MET A 115 8.72 20.33 5.12
C MET A 115 7.88 19.13 5.57
N THR A 116 6.59 19.12 5.24
CA THR A 116 5.68 18.01 5.61
C THR A 116 6.17 16.69 5.02
N VAL A 117 6.27 15.68 5.88
CA VAL A 117 6.54 14.29 5.51
C VAL A 117 5.22 13.51 5.51
N PHE A 118 4.90 12.81 4.42
CA PHE A 118 3.64 12.08 4.28
C PHE A 118 3.68 10.70 4.94
N GLY A 119 4.82 10.01 4.88
CA GLY A 119 4.94 8.63 5.34
C GLY A 119 6.41 8.17 5.42
N PRO A 120 6.66 6.86 5.54
CA PRO A 120 8.01 6.31 5.55
C PRO A 120 8.72 6.60 4.23
N ARG A 121 10.02 6.86 4.29
CA ARG A 121 10.81 7.07 3.08
C ARG A 121 11.03 5.73 2.36
N PRO A 122 10.89 5.68 1.02
CA PRO A 122 11.31 4.52 0.25
C PRO A 122 12.84 4.44 0.20
N LEU A 123 13.38 3.23 0.37
CA LEU A 123 14.80 2.93 0.21
C LEU A 123 15.10 2.36 -1.17
N TYR A 124 14.16 1.57 -1.70
CA TYR A 124 14.27 0.91 -2.99
C TYR A 124 12.86 0.70 -3.55
N VAL A 125 12.69 0.98 -4.85
CA VAL A 125 11.41 0.84 -5.54
C VAL A 125 11.64 0.15 -6.87
N GLU A 126 10.95 -0.96 -7.06
CA GLU A 126 10.79 -1.70 -8.31
C GLU A 126 9.31 -2.15 -8.36
N GLU A 127 8.79 -2.48 -9.54
CA GLU A 127 7.34 -2.62 -9.72
C GLU A 127 6.68 -3.52 -8.68
N LYS A 128 7.19 -4.74 -8.49
CA LYS A 128 6.70 -5.72 -7.50
C LYS A 128 7.52 -5.75 -6.20
N LEU A 129 8.41 -4.78 -5.97
CA LEU A 129 9.29 -4.77 -4.80
C LEU A 129 9.48 -3.36 -4.22
N LEU A 130 9.00 -3.15 -3.00
CA LEU A 130 9.09 -1.87 -2.31
C LEU A 130 9.75 -2.04 -0.94
N ALA A 131 10.91 -1.41 -0.74
CA ALA A 131 11.57 -1.32 0.56
C ALA A 131 11.35 0.08 1.15
N MET A 132 10.87 0.15 2.40
CA MET A 132 10.59 1.42 3.10
C MET A 132 11.12 1.40 4.53
N GLU A 133 11.37 2.58 5.10
CA GLU A 133 11.79 2.72 6.50
C GLU A 133 10.88 1.95 7.46
N ASP A 134 11.47 1.24 8.42
CA ASP A 134 10.71 0.64 9.52
C ASP A 134 10.40 1.70 10.58
N LEU A 135 9.19 2.27 10.52
CA LEU A 135 8.74 3.29 11.46
C LEU A 135 8.66 2.78 12.91
N THR A 136 8.65 1.47 13.16
CA THR A 136 8.68 0.94 14.53
C THR A 136 10.01 1.27 15.23
N ALA A 137 11.10 1.44 14.47
CA ALA A 137 12.38 1.91 14.99
C ALA A 137 12.31 3.36 15.52
N MET A 138 11.32 4.14 15.07
CA MET A 138 11.04 5.50 15.53
C MET A 138 9.86 5.52 16.54
N ASN A 139 9.52 4.38 17.14
CA ASN A 139 8.43 4.21 18.12
C ASN A 139 7.02 4.50 17.58
N TYR A 140 6.82 4.50 16.26
CA TYR A 140 5.46 4.52 15.70
C TYR A 140 4.75 3.18 15.97
N ASN A 141 3.45 3.26 16.20
CA ASN A 141 2.59 2.10 16.38
C ASN A 141 1.29 2.25 15.61
N LEU A 142 0.73 1.12 15.20
CA LEU A 142 -0.60 1.07 14.60
C LEU A 142 -1.66 1.19 15.69
N MET A 143 -2.48 2.24 15.60
CA MET A 143 -3.68 2.35 16.42
C MET A 143 -4.68 1.26 16.02
N GLY A 144 -5.19 0.52 16.99
CA GLY A 144 -6.17 -0.56 16.72
C GLY A 144 -7.42 -0.03 16.02
N ARG A 145 -7.96 -0.81 15.06
CA ARG A 145 -9.08 -0.40 14.17
C ARG A 145 -10.34 0.09 14.90
N GLY A 146 -10.58 -0.37 16.13
CA GLY A 146 -11.72 0.08 16.96
C GLY A 146 -11.49 1.39 17.71
N LYS A 147 -10.27 1.92 17.72
CA LYS A 147 -9.94 3.20 18.37
C LYS A 147 -10.19 4.35 17.42
N LYS A 148 -10.88 5.37 17.92
CA LYS A 148 -11.10 6.63 17.19
C LYS A 148 -9.93 7.59 17.41
N LEU A 149 -9.65 8.42 16.41
CA LEU A 149 -8.72 9.53 16.55
C LEU A 149 -9.35 10.62 17.42
N ASN A 150 -8.54 11.25 18.27
CA ASN A 150 -8.96 12.46 18.95
C ASN A 150 -8.90 13.67 18.00
N ARG A 151 -9.50 14.81 18.40
CA ARG A 151 -9.57 16.01 17.56
C ARG A 151 -8.20 16.49 17.05
N HIS A 152 -7.17 16.45 17.89
CA HIS A 152 -5.82 16.87 17.51
C HIS A 152 -5.24 15.94 16.45
N GLN A 153 -5.35 14.62 16.64
CA GLN A 153 -4.91 13.62 15.67
C GLN A 153 -5.66 13.75 14.34
N CYS A 154 -6.98 13.99 14.37
CA CYS A 154 -7.76 14.26 13.16
C CYS A 154 -7.23 15.48 12.41
N HIS A 155 -6.92 16.57 13.12
CA HIS A 155 -6.39 17.77 12.50
C HIS A 155 -5.02 17.52 11.83
N LEU A 156 -4.14 16.75 12.46
CA LEU A 156 -2.85 16.36 11.87
C LEU A 156 -3.03 15.53 10.59
N VAL A 157 -3.89 14.52 10.62
CA VAL A 157 -4.16 13.65 9.45
C VAL A 157 -4.77 14.45 8.32
N LEU A 158 -5.82 15.25 8.60
CA LEU A 158 -6.47 16.08 7.59
C LEU A 158 -5.52 17.12 7.00
N SER A 159 -4.64 17.69 7.81
CA SER A 159 -3.61 18.64 7.34
C SER A 159 -2.60 18.00 6.39
N LYS A 160 -2.23 16.74 6.62
CA LYS A 160 -1.37 15.98 5.70
C LYS A 160 -2.11 15.59 4.42
N LEU A 161 -3.34 15.12 4.54
CA LEU A 161 -4.18 14.77 3.38
C LEU A 161 -4.45 15.98 2.49
N ALA A 162 -4.73 17.15 3.06
CA ALA A 162 -4.94 18.38 2.31
C ALA A 162 -3.70 18.76 1.48
N ARG A 163 -2.50 18.63 2.05
CA ARG A 163 -1.24 18.85 1.34
C ARG A 163 -1.02 17.83 0.23
N TRP A 164 -1.23 16.55 0.53
CA TRP A 164 -1.12 15.47 -0.45
C TRP A 164 -2.02 15.75 -1.66
N HIS A 165 -3.31 16.01 -1.43
CA HIS A 165 -4.27 16.35 -2.47
C HIS A 165 -3.87 17.60 -3.28
N ALA A 166 -3.43 18.66 -2.59
CA ALA A 166 -2.99 19.88 -3.28
C ALA A 166 -1.77 19.62 -4.17
N THR A 167 -0.77 18.88 -3.67
CA THR A 167 0.44 18.59 -4.43
C THR A 167 0.17 17.66 -5.61
N THR A 168 -0.68 16.64 -5.45
CA THR A 168 -1.00 15.72 -6.54
C THR A 168 -1.88 16.38 -7.60
N ALA A 169 -2.80 17.28 -7.22
CA ALA A 169 -3.56 18.09 -8.17
C ALA A 169 -2.64 18.98 -9.03
N VAL A 170 -1.77 19.76 -8.39
CA VAL A 170 -0.79 20.62 -9.10
C VAL A 170 0.16 19.79 -9.97
N LEU A 171 0.60 18.64 -9.47
CA LEU A 171 1.49 17.76 -10.24
C LEU A 171 0.78 17.16 -11.45
N PHE A 172 -0.49 16.78 -11.32
CA PHE A 172 -1.29 16.28 -12.43
C PHE A 172 -1.48 17.34 -13.53
N GLU A 173 -1.73 18.60 -13.16
CA GLU A 173 -1.82 19.71 -14.13
C GLU A 173 -0.51 19.90 -14.91
N LYS A 174 0.64 19.71 -14.25
CA LYS A 174 1.98 19.86 -14.87
C LYS A 174 2.39 18.63 -15.69
N GLU A 175 2.11 17.43 -15.21
CA GLU A 175 2.62 16.16 -15.74
C GLU A 175 1.52 15.07 -15.80
N PRO A 176 0.46 15.24 -16.61
CA PRO A 176 -0.70 14.36 -16.59
C PRO A 176 -0.37 12.90 -16.96
N LYS A 177 0.64 12.67 -17.81
CA LYS A 177 1.09 11.33 -18.21
C LYS A 177 1.58 10.48 -17.03
N LEU A 178 2.09 11.11 -15.96
CA LEU A 178 2.55 10.39 -14.77
C LEU A 178 1.41 9.64 -14.05
N PHE A 179 0.16 10.01 -14.32
CA PHE A 179 -1.05 9.50 -13.67
C PHE A 179 -1.89 8.60 -14.59
N GLU A 180 -1.37 8.24 -15.78
CA GLU A 180 -2.12 7.47 -16.79
C GLU A 180 -2.70 6.17 -16.20
N ASN A 181 -1.92 5.49 -15.34
CA ASN A 181 -2.32 4.24 -14.71
C ASN A 181 -3.25 4.45 -13.51
N HIS A 182 -3.32 5.65 -12.93
CA HIS A 182 -4.11 5.97 -11.73
C HIS A 182 -5.54 6.43 -12.04
N HIS A 183 -5.84 6.75 -13.30
CA HIS A 183 -7.19 7.14 -13.73
C HIS A 183 -8.06 5.98 -14.20
N VAL A 184 -7.51 4.79 -14.36
CA VAL A 184 -8.30 3.59 -14.65
C VAL A 184 -9.10 3.22 -13.38
N PRO A 185 -10.43 3.14 -13.43
CA PRO A 185 -11.22 2.85 -12.24
C PRO A 185 -10.94 1.43 -11.74
N ASN A 186 -10.89 1.25 -10.41
CA ASN A 186 -10.77 -0.07 -9.77
C ASN A 186 -12.08 -0.87 -9.82
N PHE A 187 -13.12 -0.31 -10.40
CA PHE A 187 -14.42 -0.95 -10.55
C PHE A 187 -15.08 -0.45 -11.84
N SER A 188 -15.07 -1.29 -12.86
CA SER A 188 -15.68 -1.06 -14.18
C SER A 188 -16.33 -2.34 -14.69
N GLU A 189 -17.00 -2.26 -15.84
CA GLU A 189 -17.55 -3.45 -16.50
C GLU A 189 -16.49 -4.53 -16.78
N GLU A 190 -15.23 -4.13 -16.92
CA GLU A 190 -14.09 -4.98 -17.27
C GLU A 190 -13.43 -5.64 -16.04
N THR A 191 -13.67 -5.14 -14.82
CA THR A 191 -13.02 -5.63 -13.60
C THR A 191 -13.81 -6.76 -12.93
N GLN A 192 -13.89 -7.92 -13.58
CA GLN A 192 -14.77 -9.02 -13.16
C GLN A 192 -14.40 -9.61 -11.79
N HIS A 193 -13.11 -9.60 -11.42
CA HIS A 193 -12.69 -10.17 -10.14
C HIS A 193 -13.23 -9.35 -8.95
N MET A 194 -13.37 -8.03 -9.08
CA MET A 194 -14.02 -7.19 -8.07
C MET A 194 -15.52 -7.42 -8.01
N HIS A 195 -16.17 -7.67 -9.14
CA HIS A 195 -17.61 -8.01 -9.14
C HIS A 195 -17.85 -9.28 -8.33
N LEU A 196 -17.01 -10.30 -8.53
CA LEU A 196 -17.06 -11.55 -7.77
C LEU A 196 -16.77 -11.32 -6.28
N LEU A 197 -15.73 -10.55 -5.94
CA LEU A 197 -15.39 -10.24 -4.56
C LEU A 197 -16.56 -9.58 -3.81
N PHE A 198 -17.13 -8.51 -4.35
CA PHE A 198 -18.23 -7.79 -3.71
C PHE A 198 -19.52 -8.62 -3.64
N THR A 199 -19.83 -9.40 -4.68
CA THR A 199 -20.99 -10.30 -4.69
C THR A 199 -20.85 -11.38 -3.62
N ASN A 200 -19.65 -11.97 -3.47
CA ASN A 200 -19.37 -12.99 -2.47
C ASN A 200 -19.41 -12.44 -1.04
N ILE A 201 -18.90 -11.22 -0.80
CA ILE A 201 -18.99 -10.55 0.50
C ILE A 201 -20.46 -10.35 0.90
N LEU A 202 -21.30 -9.86 -0.02
CA LEU A 202 -22.73 -9.68 0.23
C LEU A 202 -23.44 -11.01 0.48
N ALA A 203 -23.15 -12.04 -0.31
CA ALA A 203 -23.71 -13.38 -0.12
C ALA A 203 -23.33 -13.97 1.25
N ALA A 204 -22.07 -13.82 1.67
CA ALA A 204 -21.58 -14.27 2.97
C ALA A 204 -22.26 -13.53 4.12
N ALA A 205 -22.40 -12.20 4.02
CA ALA A 205 -23.11 -11.39 5.01
C ALA A 205 -24.58 -11.80 5.13
N MET A 206 -25.28 -12.00 4.01
CA MET A 206 -26.66 -12.50 4.03
C MET A 206 -26.78 -13.89 4.64
N LYS A 207 -25.86 -14.80 4.31
CA LYS A 207 -25.82 -16.16 4.89
C LYS A 207 -25.62 -16.11 6.41
N HIS A 208 -24.71 -15.26 6.89
CA HIS A 208 -24.49 -15.06 8.32
C HIS A 208 -25.75 -14.54 9.03
N ASN A 209 -26.42 -13.55 8.44
CA ASN A 209 -27.61 -12.94 9.03
C ASN A 209 -28.83 -13.88 9.11
N ARG A 210 -28.87 -14.99 8.36
CA ARG A 210 -30.00 -15.94 8.41
C ARG A 210 -30.17 -16.60 9.79
N GLY A 211 -29.11 -16.66 10.60
CA GLY A 211 -29.16 -17.20 11.97
C GLY A 211 -29.68 -16.22 13.03
N ALA A 212 -29.97 -14.97 12.67
CA ALA A 212 -30.26 -13.89 13.60
C ALA A 212 -31.59 -13.19 13.21
N PRO A 213 -32.73 -13.54 13.85
CA PRO A 213 -34.04 -12.96 13.52
C PRO A 213 -34.07 -11.43 13.58
N GLU A 214 -33.32 -10.82 14.49
CA GLU A 214 -33.14 -9.38 14.64
C GLU A 214 -32.50 -8.71 13.41
N LEU A 215 -31.78 -9.48 12.58
CA LEU A 215 -31.14 -8.99 11.37
C LEU A 215 -31.99 -9.15 10.11
N LYS A 216 -33.19 -9.74 10.19
CA LYS A 216 -34.04 -10.05 9.03
C LYS A 216 -34.29 -8.85 8.11
N ASN A 217 -34.51 -7.67 8.68
CA ASN A 217 -34.73 -6.45 7.91
C ASN A 217 -33.48 -6.04 7.09
N PHE A 218 -32.28 -6.25 7.64
CA PHE A 218 -31.03 -5.98 6.92
C PHE A 218 -30.80 -7.00 5.82
N THR A 219 -31.08 -8.28 6.06
CA THR A 219 -30.99 -9.35 5.05
C THR A 219 -31.87 -9.05 3.84
N ASN A 220 -33.11 -8.60 4.04
CA ASN A 220 -34.01 -8.24 2.94
C ASN A 220 -33.48 -7.04 2.13
N LYS A 221 -32.95 -6.02 2.82
CA LYS A 221 -32.32 -4.86 2.16
C LYS A 221 -31.08 -5.25 1.36
N LEU A 222 -30.21 -6.09 1.92
CA LEU A 222 -29.02 -6.61 1.23
C LEU A 222 -29.41 -7.43 -0.01
N ALA A 223 -30.41 -8.31 0.11
CA ALA A 223 -30.91 -9.10 -1.01
C ALA A 223 -31.39 -8.20 -2.17
N ALA A 224 -32.23 -7.20 -1.87
CA ALA A 224 -32.68 -6.23 -2.86
C ALA A 224 -31.52 -5.41 -3.46
N PHE A 225 -30.51 -5.08 -2.66
CA PHE A 225 -29.34 -4.32 -3.11
C PHE A 225 -28.42 -5.13 -4.04
N THR A 226 -28.36 -6.46 -3.90
CA THR A 226 -27.45 -7.34 -4.66
C THR A 226 -27.64 -7.17 -6.19
N ALA A 227 -28.88 -6.95 -6.66
CA ALA A 227 -29.16 -6.71 -8.08
C ALA A 227 -28.63 -5.35 -8.60
N GLN A 228 -28.34 -4.41 -7.70
CA GLN A 228 -27.91 -3.05 -8.04
C GLN A 228 -26.49 -2.72 -7.60
N VAL A 229 -25.82 -3.60 -6.85
CA VAL A 229 -24.50 -3.31 -6.28
C VAL A 229 -23.47 -3.02 -7.36
N ILE A 230 -23.37 -3.87 -8.39
CA ILE A 230 -22.40 -3.73 -9.46
C ILE A 230 -22.58 -2.41 -10.22
N PRO A 231 -23.76 -2.08 -10.80
CA PRO A 231 -23.93 -0.82 -11.53
C PRO A 231 -23.75 0.41 -10.63
N ARG A 232 -24.14 0.35 -9.35
CA ARG A 232 -23.90 1.45 -8.41
C ARG A 232 -22.42 1.63 -8.09
N MET A 233 -21.68 0.54 -7.91
CA MET A 233 -20.25 0.59 -7.66
C MET A 233 -19.52 1.16 -8.88
N ILE A 234 -19.84 0.71 -10.10
CA ILE A 234 -19.30 1.31 -11.34
C ILE A 234 -19.54 2.83 -11.33
N GLY A 235 -20.75 3.28 -11.01
CA GLY A 235 -21.06 4.71 -10.90
C GLY A 235 -20.21 5.46 -9.87
N VAL A 236 -19.88 4.85 -8.72
CA VAL A 236 -19.02 5.46 -7.68
C VAL A 236 -17.57 5.60 -8.13
N PHE A 237 -17.06 4.63 -8.89
CA PHE A 237 -15.67 4.62 -9.36
C PHE A 237 -15.49 5.33 -10.71
N THR A 238 -16.58 5.64 -11.41
CA THR A 238 -16.54 6.40 -12.65
C THR A 238 -16.06 7.82 -12.37
N ARG A 239 -14.96 8.22 -13.00
CA ARG A 239 -14.40 9.55 -12.85
C ARG A 239 -15.29 10.59 -13.54
N ASP A 240 -15.57 11.69 -12.84
CA ASP A 240 -16.14 12.91 -13.42
C ASP A 240 -14.99 13.83 -13.88
N PRO A 241 -14.80 14.05 -15.20
CA PRO A 241 -13.75 14.94 -15.71
C PRO A 241 -13.94 16.41 -15.32
N SER A 242 -15.17 16.82 -14.97
CA SER A 242 -15.50 18.18 -14.52
C SER A 242 -15.33 18.36 -13.01
N GLY A 243 -15.21 17.24 -12.27
CA GLY A 243 -15.04 17.24 -10.83
C GLY A 243 -13.59 17.38 -10.38
N PHE A 244 -13.40 17.83 -9.14
CA PHE A 244 -12.07 17.83 -8.50
C PHE A 244 -11.67 16.42 -8.09
N SER A 245 -10.82 15.78 -8.89
CA SER A 245 -10.28 14.44 -8.64
C SER A 245 -8.82 14.53 -8.24
N VAL A 246 -8.43 13.83 -7.18
CA VAL A 246 -7.06 13.74 -6.69
C VAL A 246 -6.68 12.27 -6.49
N LEU A 247 -5.37 12.03 -6.41
CA LEU A 247 -4.77 10.70 -6.19
C LEU A 247 -5.02 10.17 -4.79
#